data_AF-A0A4X2K687-F1
#
_entry.id   AF-A0A4X2K687-F1
#
_cell.length_a   1.000
_cell.length_b   1.000
_cell.length_c   1.000
_cell.angle_alpha   90.00
_cell.angle_beta   90.00
_cell.angle_gamma   90.00
#
_symmetry.space_group_name_H-M   'P 1'
#
loop_
_entity.id
_entity.type
_entity.pdbx_description
1 polymer ?
#
loop_
_entity_poly.entity_id
_entity_poly.type
_entity_poly.pdbx_seq_one_letter_code
_entity_poly.pdbx_strand_id
1 'polypeptide(L)'
;MPTRGLVAGPNMRYFQRRYFNMAEVGALETMWEILHRYLPYNAHAASYTWKFNGVNLDMDKTLEQNGIADEDQEFDQLNMDPELYTPALLLYFNDDLTEL
;
A
#
# COMPACT_ATOMS: atom_id res chain seq x y z
N MET A 1 38.60 -3.09 -1.14
CA MET A 1 37.63 -2.15 -0.53
C MET A 1 36.29 -2.38 -1.21
N PRO A 2 35.27 -2.97 -0.58
CA PRO A 2 33.98 -3.09 -1.22
C PRO A 2 33.24 -1.76 -1.06
N THR A 3 32.96 -1.10 -2.18
CA THR A 3 32.00 0.00 -2.25
C THR A 3 30.65 -0.49 -1.72
N ARG A 4 30.08 0.23 -0.73
CA ARG A 4 28.67 0.10 -0.32
C ARG A 4 27.79 0.40 -1.55
N GLY A 5 27.56 -0.63 -2.35
CA GLY A 5 26.65 -0.59 -3.47
C GLY A 5 25.24 -0.67 -2.93
N LEU A 6 24.40 0.24 -3.40
CA LEU A 6 22.94 0.21 -3.29
C LEU A 6 22.45 -1.24 -3.16
N VAL A 7 21.80 -1.56 -2.03
CA VAL A 7 20.97 -2.76 -1.96
C VAL A 7 20.07 -2.67 -3.17
N ALA A 8 20.09 -3.69 -4.05
CA ALA A 8 19.19 -3.70 -5.19
C ALA A 8 17.78 -3.63 -4.62
N GLY A 9 17.17 -2.45 -4.68
CA GLY A 9 15.75 -2.29 -4.46
C GLY A 9 15.03 -3.30 -5.36
N PRO A 10 13.85 -3.78 -4.94
CA PRO A 10 13.15 -4.84 -5.65
C PRO A 10 13.12 -4.51 -7.14
N ASN A 11 13.58 -5.46 -7.96
CA ASN A 11 13.85 -5.25 -9.38
C ASN A 11 12.61 -4.65 -10.05
N MET A 12 12.64 -3.34 -10.36
CA MET A 12 11.48 -2.60 -10.88
C MET A 12 10.97 -3.13 -12.23
N ARG A 13 11.76 -3.97 -12.94
CA ARG A 13 11.28 -4.67 -14.14
C ARG A 13 10.35 -5.85 -13.83
N TYR A 14 10.43 -6.39 -12.61
CA TYR A 14 9.52 -7.42 -12.06
C TYR A 14 8.58 -6.87 -10.99
N PHE A 15 8.78 -5.63 -10.54
CA PHE A 15 7.74 -4.81 -9.92
C PHE A 15 6.75 -4.37 -11.00
N GLN A 16 6.22 -5.35 -11.77
CA GLN A 16 4.89 -5.21 -12.33
C GLN A 16 4.05 -4.75 -11.16
N ARG A 17 3.48 -3.55 -11.27
CA ARG A 17 2.58 -2.93 -10.31
C ARG A 17 1.67 -4.01 -9.74
N ARG A 18 2.05 -4.60 -8.61
CA ARG A 18 1.14 -5.47 -7.90
C ARG A 18 0.31 -4.50 -7.09
N TYR A 19 -0.69 -3.97 -7.77
CA TYR A 19 -1.79 -3.32 -7.09
C TYR A 19 -2.33 -4.39 -6.15
N PHE A 20 -2.24 -4.15 -4.85
CA PHE A 20 -3.18 -4.82 -3.95
C PHE A 20 -4.54 -4.29 -4.38
N ASN A 21 -5.36 -5.15 -4.97
CA ASN A 21 -6.73 -4.77 -5.23
C ASN A 21 -7.47 -4.79 -3.88
N MET A 22 -8.53 -3.98 -3.77
CA MET A 22 -9.39 -3.95 -2.59
C MET A 22 -10.10 -5.30 -2.36
N ALA A 23 -10.13 -6.17 -3.38
CA ALA A 23 -10.60 -7.55 -3.27
C ALA A 23 -9.63 -8.48 -2.49
N GLU A 24 -8.33 -8.19 -2.51
CA GLU A 24 -7.31 -8.91 -1.73
C GLU A 24 -7.18 -8.30 -0.32
N VAL A 25 -7.58 -7.04 -0.11
CA VAL A 25 -7.47 -6.32 1.16
C VAL A 25 -8.78 -5.62 1.48
N GLY A 26 -9.53 -6.15 2.44
CA GLY A 26 -10.87 -5.65 2.77
C GLY A 26 -10.84 -4.24 3.37
N ALA A 27 -11.86 -3.43 3.06
CA ALA A 27 -12.01 -2.06 3.60
C ALA A 27 -12.02 -1.98 5.14
N LEU A 28 -12.31 -3.12 5.79
CA LEU A 28 -12.36 -3.30 7.25
C LEU A 28 -11.02 -3.75 7.87
N GLU A 29 -9.99 -4.06 7.07
CA GLU A 29 -8.67 -4.37 7.60
C GLU A 29 -7.97 -3.07 8.06
N THR A 30 -7.31 -3.15 9.21
CA THR A 30 -6.43 -2.11 9.73
C THR A 30 -5.17 -2.00 8.89
N MET A 31 -4.60 -0.80 8.85
CA MET A 31 -3.32 -0.57 8.16
C MET A 31 -2.18 -1.44 8.71
N TRP A 32 -2.21 -1.85 9.99
CA TRP A 32 -1.29 -2.84 10.56
C TRP A 32 -1.42 -4.23 9.94
N GLU A 33 -2.65 -4.73 9.76
CA GLU A 33 -2.89 -6.04 9.13
C GLU A 33 -2.39 -6.04 7.67
N ILE A 34 -2.64 -4.93 6.97
CA ILE A 34 -2.16 -4.70 5.60
C ILE A 34 -0.64 -4.68 5.56
N LEU A 35 0.01 -3.96 6.48
CA LEU A 35 1.46 -3.94 6.60
C LEU A 35 2.02 -5.35 6.81
N HIS A 36 1.47 -6.12 7.75
CA HIS A 36 1.95 -7.48 8.04
C HIS A 36 1.91 -8.40 6.82
N ARG A 37 0.88 -8.27 5.98
CA ARG A 37 0.78 -9.01 4.72
C ARG A 37 1.76 -8.52 3.65
N TYR A 38 2.18 -7.25 3.74
CA TYR A 38 3.12 -6.63 2.82
C TYR A 38 4.60 -6.87 3.18
N LEU A 39 4.92 -7.10 4.47
CA LEU A 39 6.29 -7.34 4.95
C LEU A 39 7.07 -8.43 4.18
N PRO A 40 6.48 -9.55 3.72
CA PRO A 40 7.20 -10.54 2.90
C PRO A 40 7.76 -9.98 1.58
N TYR A 41 7.19 -8.88 1.07
CA TYR A 41 7.65 -8.21 -0.15
C TYR A 41 8.63 -7.07 0.15
N ASN A 42 8.50 -6.44 1.32
CA ASN A 42 9.39 -5.41 1.81
C ASN A 42 9.46 -5.44 3.35
N ALA A 43 10.50 -6.05 3.90
CA ALA A 43 10.71 -6.19 5.34
C ALA A 43 10.84 -4.85 6.08
N HIS A 44 11.15 -3.77 5.35
CA HIS A 44 11.30 -2.42 5.88
C HIS A 44 10.05 -1.55 5.73
N ALA A 45 8.93 -2.10 5.23
CA ALA A 45 7.73 -1.31 4.95
C ALA A 45 7.14 -0.64 6.20
N ALA A 46 7.49 -1.12 7.39
CA ALA A 46 7.10 -0.54 8.67
C ALA A 46 7.74 0.84 8.93
N SER A 47 8.93 1.08 8.36
CA SER A 47 9.64 2.36 8.49
C SER A 47 9.16 3.39 7.48
N TYR A 48 8.28 3.02 6.54
CA TYR A 48 7.81 3.92 5.49
C TYR A 48 6.57 4.69 5.95
N THR A 49 6.39 5.90 5.43
CA THR A 49 5.15 6.65 5.64
C THR A 49 4.12 6.23 4.59
N TRP A 50 3.02 5.63 5.03
CA TRP A 50 1.92 5.20 4.17
C TRP A 50 0.95 6.36 3.91
N LYS A 51 0.56 6.56 2.64
CA LYS A 51 -0.29 7.68 2.23
C LYS A 51 -1.36 7.27 1.23
N PHE A 52 -2.49 7.96 1.28
CA PHE A 52 -3.53 7.94 0.25
C PHE A 52 -3.87 9.38 -0.13
N ASN A 53 -3.92 9.69 -1.43
CA ASN A 53 -4.15 11.04 -1.95
C ASN A 53 -3.30 12.13 -1.28
N GLY A 54 -2.05 11.80 -0.93
CA GLY A 54 -1.10 12.72 -0.28
C GLY A 54 -1.28 12.88 1.24
N VAL A 55 -2.31 12.29 1.83
CA VAL A 55 -2.60 12.30 3.27
C VAL A 55 -1.97 11.08 3.93
N ASN A 56 -1.36 11.27 5.11
CA ASN A 56 -0.79 10.17 5.88
C ASN A 56 -1.91 9.29 6.47
N LEU A 57 -1.72 7.97 6.38
CA LEU A 57 -2.64 6.99 6.94
C LEU A 57 -2.33 6.73 8.42
N ASP A 58 -3.37 6.52 9.19
CA ASP A 58 -3.31 6.11 10.58
C ASP A 58 -3.24 4.57 10.64
N MET A 59 -2.19 4.05 11.28
CA MET A 59 -1.90 2.62 11.26
C MET A 59 -2.90 1.78 12.08
N ASP A 60 -3.53 2.39 13.09
CA ASP A 60 -4.50 1.73 13.96
C ASP A 60 -5.93 1.74 13.37
N LYS A 61 -6.12 2.44 12.25
CA LYS A 61 -7.42 2.58 11.58
C LYS A 61 -7.55 1.65 10.38
N THR A 62 -8.79 1.32 10.04
CA THR A 62 -9.12 0.60 8.82
C THR A 62 -8.94 1.48 7.57
N LEU A 63 -8.96 0.87 6.38
CA LEU A 63 -8.98 1.63 5.12
C LEU A 63 -10.17 2.59 5.08
N GLU A 64 -11.37 2.12 5.44
CA GLU A 64 -12.58 2.94 5.48
C GLU A 64 -12.46 4.12 6.45
N GLN A 65 -11.93 3.87 7.67
CA GLN A 65 -11.70 4.92 8.67
C GLN A 65 -10.60 5.92 8.27
N ASN A 66 -9.70 5.51 7.37
CA ASN A 66 -8.72 6.37 6.72
C ASN A 66 -9.28 7.10 5.48
N GLY A 67 -10.57 6.95 5.18
CA GLY A 67 -11.23 7.61 4.04
C GLY A 67 -11.06 6.87 2.72
N ILE A 68 -10.72 5.58 2.76
CA ILE A 68 -10.62 4.70 1.59
C ILE A 68 -11.77 3.70 1.68
N ALA A 69 -12.94 4.13 1.23
CA ALA A 69 -14.14 3.31 1.24
C ALA A 69 -14.17 2.33 0.06
N ASP A 70 -14.99 1.30 0.20
CA ASP A 70 -15.38 0.44 -0.91
C ASP A 70 -16.41 1.17 -1.79
N GLU A 71 -16.01 1.48 -3.02
CA GLU A 71 -16.81 2.24 -4.00
C GLU A 71 -17.54 1.32 -5.00
N ASP A 72 -17.47 -0.01 -4.85
CA ASP A 72 -18.05 -0.98 -5.79
C ASP A 72 -19.55 -0.71 -6.04
N GLN A 73 -20.31 -0.42 -4.97
CA GLN A 73 -21.73 -0.11 -5.08
C GLN A 73 -22.01 1.20 -5.85
N GLU A 74 -21.12 2.19 -5.75
CA GLU A 74 -21.25 3.45 -6.49
C GLU A 74 -20.88 3.26 -7.96
N PHE A 75 -19.81 2.51 -8.26
CA PHE A 75 -19.45 2.16 -9.63
C PHE A 75 -20.56 1.39 -10.34
N ASP A 76 -21.18 0.42 -9.66
CA ASP A 76 -22.34 -0.31 -10.18
C ASP A 76 -23.51 0.62 -10.52
N GLN A 77 -23.85 1.55 -9.63
CA GLN A 77 -24.93 2.53 -9.84
C GLN A 77 -24.64 3.47 -11.01
N LEU A 78 -23.38 3.87 -11.17
CA LEU A 78 -22.93 4.75 -12.24
C LEU A 78 -22.63 3.99 -13.54
N ASN A 79 -22.79 2.66 -13.55
CA ASN A 79 -22.45 1.77 -14.66
C ASN A 79 -21.00 1.98 -15.14
N MET A 80 -20.10 2.23 -14.18
CA MET A 80 -18.66 2.36 -14.38
C MET A 80 -18.03 0.97 -14.32
N ASP A 81 -17.00 0.76 -15.13
CA ASP A 81 -16.22 -0.48 -15.06
C ASP A 81 -15.35 -0.44 -13.79
N PRO A 82 -15.55 -1.34 -12.81
CA PRO A 82 -14.82 -1.35 -11.55
C PRO A 82 -13.34 -1.65 -11.74
N GLU A 83 -12.90 -2.21 -12.88
CA GLU A 83 -11.48 -2.40 -13.18
C GLU A 83 -10.77 -1.09 -13.58
N LEU A 84 -11.52 -0.01 -13.87
CA LEU A 84 -10.94 1.29 -14.24
C LEU A 84 -10.35 2.04 -13.05
N TYR A 85 -10.82 1.77 -11.84
CA TYR A 85 -10.38 2.47 -10.64
C TYR A 85 -9.90 1.48 -9.59
N THR A 86 -8.61 1.56 -9.26
CA THR A 86 -8.05 0.86 -8.10
C THR A 86 -7.34 1.90 -7.24
N PRO A 87 -7.77 2.12 -5.99
CA PRO A 87 -7.11 3.06 -5.11
C PRO A 87 -5.67 2.61 -4.84
N ALA A 88 -4.73 3.56 -4.86
CA ALA A 88 -3.31 3.28 -4.69
C ALA A 88 -2.80 3.86 -3.38
N LEU A 89 -2.15 3.01 -2.58
CA LEU A 89 -1.39 3.45 -1.41
C LEU A 89 0.04 3.77 -1.82
N LEU A 90 0.51 4.94 -1.42
CA LEU A 90 1.88 5.40 -1.67
C LEU A 90 2.72 5.22 -0.42
N LEU A 91 3.89 4.59 -0.58
CA LEU A 91 4.84 4.40 0.50
C LEU A 91 6.02 5.35 0.29
N TYR A 92 6.21 6.26 1.23
CA TYR A 92 7.30 7.22 1.24
C TYR A 92 8.44 6.69 2.10
N PHE A 93 9.61 6.53 1.50
CA PHE A 93 10.83 6.17 2.23
C PHE A 93 11.18 7.26 3.24
N ASN A 94 11.42 6.85 4.48
CA ASN A 94 12.00 7.69 5.52
C ASN A 94 13.48 7.28 5.71
N ASP A 95 14.37 8.21 6.07
CA ASP A 95 15.83 7.98 6.17
C ASP A 95 16.25 7.15 7.42
N ASP A 96 15.27 6.67 8.19
CA ASP A 96 15.39 5.85 9.39
C ASP A 96 14.94 4.40 9.10
N LEU A 97 15.80 3.64 8.41
CA LEU A 97 15.52 2.25 8.06
C LEU A 97 15.53 1.35 9.31
N THR A 98 14.42 0.66 9.57
CA THR A 98 14.28 -0.36 10.62
C THR A 98 13.58 -1.61 10.07
N GLU A 99 13.74 -2.74 10.75
CA GLU A 99 13.00 -4.00 10.48
C GLU A 99 12.10 -4.28 11.69
N LEU A 100 10.94 -4.92 11.46
CA LEU A 100 10.01 -5.38 12.52
C LEU A 100 10.24 -6.84 12.89
#